data_AF-A0A8J7YZX6-F1
#
_entry.id   AF-A0A8J7YZX6-F1
#
_cell.length_a   1.000
_cell.length_b   1.000
_cell.length_c   1.000
_cell.angle_alpha   90.00
_cell.angle_beta   90.00
_cell.angle_gamma   90.00
#
_symmetry.space_group_name_H-M   'P 1'
#
loop_
_entity.id
_entity.type
_entity.pdbx_description
1 polymer ?
#
loop_
_entity_poly.entity_id
_entity_poly.type
_entity_poly.pdbx_seq_one_letter_code
_entity_poly.pdbx_strand_id
1 'polypeptide(L)'
;MTAALLVGMGQYKDPSFSALPATTQDVAALQEMLRHPNIGASRASEVLALSDPPDLSSLRSALETLATTCQPTDVVLFYFSGYGIVDDQGHLFLATGNTQRSQLEDTALSIAELQQYLDHHFPSQPQVVILDCCFRGAYAQGMVAAADIDQIGQQISSKRRVLLTSPWSLDYSPNQKSALVSTYTQYLLNGLATGMADGMGHRSLNGDVTTIELHDYICDRMATDLPAAQPRFYTAGQGYEIVIAHAPYLDFRQEALSLASRGEISLVGHRILDELQLRHGISDEIARAIKRDAIKPYQLQRDKRKQLEDLRAEVTQREGQLSDNTQTELMRLQEIYALQPGSSSPPPNLSPYPEMGAAGVVDSQQTLAPLPEPPPPDPNPPEVPPTELDSPTELDSRPPSRLERVNQFFQNRNLPRDSVSDGWLIAIAALAVVGLLGAVLFLLFQTLTPRSANTLNSAEDFFQEAYRRSQERDRQGAIDHYTQAITLNPDNSNFYYNRGIEFAKAGNHQQAIANYDRAVNLDPAFADAYFNRANAYVALRDNQAAVQDYEQAARLYGQTMPDERQRAQNAAKRLQGQ
;
A
#
# COMPACT_ATOMS: atom_id res chain seq x y z
N MET A 1 -8.15 -17.35 10.74
CA MET A 1 -9.50 -16.86 10.36
C MET A 1 -9.69 -15.47 10.97
N THR A 2 -10.63 -14.65 10.53
CA THR A 2 -10.81 -13.25 10.94
C THR A 2 -12.20 -13.08 11.56
N ALA A 3 -12.25 -12.69 12.83
CA ALA A 3 -13.46 -12.24 13.50
C ALA A 3 -13.49 -10.71 13.48
N ALA A 4 -14.57 -10.11 12.96
CA ALA A 4 -14.59 -8.70 12.65
C ALA A 4 -15.82 -7.96 13.20
N LEU A 5 -15.60 -6.76 13.72
CA LEU A 5 -16.64 -5.76 13.96
C LEU A 5 -16.39 -4.55 13.05
N LEU A 6 -17.33 -4.30 12.15
CA LEU A 6 -17.30 -3.21 11.18
C LEU A 6 -18.38 -2.19 11.55
N VAL A 7 -17.98 -0.95 11.82
CA VAL A 7 -18.88 0.11 12.30
C VAL A 7 -18.89 1.27 11.31
N GLY A 8 -20.08 1.67 10.87
CA GLY A 8 -20.26 2.70 9.84
C GLY A 8 -21.25 3.74 10.33
N MET A 9 -20.81 5.00 10.45
CA MET A 9 -21.59 6.10 11.00
C MET A 9 -21.87 7.16 9.93
N GLY A 10 -23.03 7.07 9.30
CA GLY A 10 -23.49 7.97 8.25
C GLY A 10 -24.44 9.06 8.74
N GLN A 11 -25.11 8.84 9.87
CA GLN A 11 -26.08 9.77 10.43
C GLN A 11 -25.81 10.09 11.90
N TYR A 12 -26.05 11.35 12.27
CA TYR A 12 -25.82 11.87 13.61
C TYR A 12 -27.01 12.75 14.01
N LYS A 13 -27.41 12.68 15.28
CA LYS A 13 -28.51 13.48 15.84
C LYS A 13 -28.09 14.93 16.11
N ASP A 14 -26.83 15.13 16.51
CA ASP A 14 -26.28 16.47 16.72
C ASP A 14 -26.06 17.14 15.35
N PRO A 15 -26.72 18.29 15.09
CA PRO A 15 -26.68 18.96 13.79
C PRO A 15 -25.30 19.57 13.45
N SER A 16 -24.35 19.57 14.40
CA SER A 16 -22.96 19.99 14.16
C SER A 16 -22.15 18.95 13.37
N PHE A 17 -22.66 17.73 13.20
CA PHE A 17 -22.09 16.72 12.33
C PHE A 17 -22.85 16.66 11.00
N SER A 18 -22.11 16.66 9.90
CA SER A 18 -22.70 16.44 8.58
C SER A 18 -22.93 14.96 8.35
N ALA A 19 -23.95 14.60 7.57
CA ALA A 19 -24.14 13.21 7.17
C ALA A 19 -22.96 12.70 6.32
N LEU A 20 -22.55 11.46 6.55
CA LEU A 20 -21.45 10.78 5.86
C LEU A 20 -21.97 9.50 5.17
N PRO A 21 -22.80 9.60 4.11
CA PRO A 21 -23.53 8.45 3.55
C PRO A 21 -22.65 7.34 2.94
N ALA A 22 -21.36 7.58 2.74
CA ALA A 22 -20.40 6.57 2.27
C ALA A 22 -20.04 5.55 3.37
N THR A 23 -20.09 5.92 4.65
CA THR A 23 -19.56 5.08 5.76
C THR A 23 -20.35 3.78 5.95
N THR A 24 -21.67 3.81 5.73
CA THR A 24 -22.51 2.60 5.81
C THR A 24 -22.28 1.69 4.61
N GLN A 25 -21.95 2.26 3.45
CA GLN A 25 -21.59 1.51 2.24
C GLN A 25 -20.17 0.92 2.35
N ASP A 26 -19.23 1.63 2.97
CA ASP A 26 -17.89 1.13 3.31
C ASP A 26 -17.97 -0.17 4.09
N VAL A 27 -18.79 -0.16 5.15
CA VAL A 27 -19.03 -1.34 5.99
C VAL A 27 -19.69 -2.47 5.22
N ALA A 28 -20.69 -2.18 4.38
CA ALA A 28 -21.37 -3.19 3.59
C ALA A 28 -20.40 -3.87 2.60
N ALA A 29 -19.59 -3.08 1.89
CA ALA A 29 -18.62 -3.59 0.93
C ALA A 29 -17.50 -4.39 1.60
N LEU A 30 -16.98 -3.91 2.74
CA LEU A 30 -15.95 -4.63 3.49
C LEU A 30 -16.51 -5.92 4.10
N GLN A 31 -17.75 -5.92 4.56
CA GLN A 31 -18.42 -7.12 5.06
C GLN A 31 -18.56 -8.18 3.96
N GLU A 32 -19.01 -7.78 2.76
CA GLU A 32 -19.16 -8.68 1.62
C GLU A 32 -17.82 -9.33 1.27
N MET A 33 -16.75 -8.54 1.20
CA MET A 33 -15.41 -9.03 0.88
C MET A 33 -14.84 -9.96 1.96
N LEU A 34 -14.98 -9.63 3.25
CA LEU A 34 -14.50 -10.47 4.34
C LEU A 34 -15.28 -11.79 4.49
N ARG A 35 -16.48 -11.87 3.91
CA ARG A 35 -17.26 -13.11 3.79
C ARG A 35 -16.96 -13.91 2.53
N HIS A 36 -16.25 -13.32 1.57
CA HIS A 36 -15.94 -13.99 0.32
C HIS A 36 -14.98 -15.16 0.57
N PRO A 37 -15.31 -16.40 0.16
CA PRO A 37 -14.62 -17.62 0.61
C PRO A 37 -13.14 -17.71 0.18
N ASN A 38 -12.77 -16.98 -0.88
CA ASN A 38 -11.41 -16.98 -1.42
C ASN A 38 -10.59 -15.73 -1.04
N ILE A 39 -11.19 -14.77 -0.31
CA ILE A 39 -10.52 -13.51 0.06
C ILE A 39 -10.51 -13.39 1.59
N GLY A 40 -11.70 -13.39 2.18
CA GLY A 40 -11.86 -13.33 3.61
C GLY A 40 -11.51 -14.64 4.26
N ALA A 41 -10.61 -14.61 5.23
CA ALA A 41 -10.38 -15.73 6.12
C ALA A 41 -11.49 -15.82 7.18
N SER A 42 -12.78 -15.59 6.88
CA SER A 42 -13.82 -15.47 7.92
C SER A 42 -14.93 -16.50 7.74
N ARG A 43 -15.49 -17.02 8.83
CA ARG A 43 -16.80 -17.66 8.75
C ARG A 43 -17.87 -16.58 8.63
N ALA A 44 -18.89 -16.79 7.81
CA ALA A 44 -19.93 -15.77 7.57
C ALA A 44 -20.62 -15.24 8.84
N SER A 45 -20.62 -16.04 9.92
CA SER A 45 -21.15 -15.73 11.25
C SER A 45 -20.26 -14.84 12.14
N GLU A 46 -19.01 -14.56 11.73
CA GLU A 46 -17.99 -13.89 12.56
C GLU A 46 -17.70 -12.44 12.10
N VAL A 47 -18.38 -11.94 11.05
CA VAL A 47 -18.26 -10.55 10.57
C VAL A 47 -19.52 -9.76 10.91
N LEU A 48 -19.47 -9.04 12.04
CA LEU A 48 -20.54 -8.18 12.53
C LEU A 48 -20.44 -6.81 11.86
N ALA A 49 -21.52 -6.37 11.20
CA ALA A 49 -21.62 -5.02 10.64
C ALA A 49 -22.68 -4.23 11.41
N LEU A 50 -22.31 -3.03 11.85
CA LEU A 50 -23.16 -2.13 12.59
C LEU A 50 -23.22 -0.79 11.85
N SER A 51 -24.33 -0.56 11.15
CA SER A 51 -24.61 0.71 10.44
C SER A 51 -25.44 1.63 11.33
N ASP A 52 -24.99 2.86 11.49
CA ASP A 52 -25.62 3.92 12.29
C ASP A 52 -26.05 3.48 13.71
N PRO A 53 -25.15 2.91 14.54
CA PRO A 53 -25.48 2.61 15.92
C PRO A 53 -26.02 3.87 16.63
N PRO A 54 -27.20 3.78 17.27
CA PRO A 54 -27.88 4.95 17.81
C PRO A 54 -27.17 5.56 19.02
N ASP A 55 -26.37 4.76 19.73
CA ASP A 55 -25.66 5.14 20.94
C ASP A 55 -24.44 4.25 21.22
N LEU A 56 -23.62 4.68 22.19
CA LEU A 56 -22.46 3.95 22.70
C LEU A 56 -22.81 2.57 23.29
N SER A 57 -24.00 2.40 23.87
CA SER A 57 -24.42 1.11 24.45
C SER A 57 -24.62 0.05 23.37
N SER A 58 -25.15 0.44 22.22
CA SER A 58 -25.32 -0.43 21.05
C SER A 58 -23.97 -0.89 20.49
N LEU A 59 -22.98 0.02 20.46
CA LEU A 59 -21.62 -0.31 20.04
C LEU A 59 -20.93 -1.26 21.03
N ARG A 60 -21.05 -1.02 22.34
CA ARG A 60 -20.54 -1.93 23.39
C ARG A 60 -21.16 -3.33 23.29
N SER A 61 -22.47 -3.42 23.06
CA SER A 61 -23.16 -4.70 22.86
C SER A 61 -22.60 -5.48 21.65
N ALA A 62 -22.24 -4.78 20.57
CA ALA A 62 -21.61 -5.41 19.41
C ALA A 62 -20.18 -5.90 19.70
N LEU A 63 -19.40 -5.16 20.49
CA LEU A 63 -18.09 -5.61 20.98
C LEU A 63 -18.21 -6.88 21.84
N GLU A 64 -19.20 -6.94 22.73
CA GLU A 64 -19.48 -8.15 23.54
C GLU A 64 -19.87 -9.33 22.64
N THR A 65 -20.71 -9.08 21.64
CA THR A 65 -21.08 -10.10 20.65
C THR A 65 -19.84 -10.63 19.93
N LEU A 66 -18.94 -9.75 19.49
CA LEU A 66 -17.67 -10.14 18.85
C LEU A 66 -16.85 -11.06 19.76
N ALA A 67 -16.71 -10.70 21.04
CA ALA A 67 -15.96 -11.48 22.02
C ALA A 67 -16.53 -12.89 22.22
N THR A 68 -17.85 -13.05 22.18
CA THR A 68 -18.49 -14.36 22.31
C THR A 68 -18.37 -15.24 21.06
N THR A 69 -18.21 -14.64 19.89
CA THR A 69 -18.11 -15.38 18.61
C THR A 69 -16.68 -15.74 18.22
N CYS A 70 -15.70 -14.97 18.70
CA CYS A 70 -14.29 -15.10 18.34
C CYS A 70 -13.64 -16.37 18.93
N GLN A 71 -12.84 -17.07 18.13
CA GLN A 71 -12.01 -18.19 18.57
C GLN A 71 -10.60 -17.73 18.97
N PRO A 72 -9.85 -18.52 19.75
CA PRO A 72 -8.48 -18.18 20.15
C PRO A 72 -7.47 -18.07 19.00
N THR A 73 -7.75 -18.70 17.85
CA THR A 73 -6.89 -18.70 16.66
C THR A 73 -7.24 -17.59 15.67
N ASP A 74 -8.27 -16.79 15.96
CA ASP A 74 -8.73 -15.78 15.04
C ASP A 74 -7.90 -14.49 15.15
N VAL A 75 -7.81 -13.78 14.03
CA VAL A 75 -7.43 -12.38 13.99
C VAL A 75 -8.66 -11.55 14.31
N VAL A 76 -8.54 -10.62 15.24
CA VAL A 76 -9.64 -9.71 15.62
C VAL A 76 -9.51 -8.43 14.81
N LEU A 77 -10.50 -8.13 13.98
CA LEU A 77 -10.56 -6.90 13.18
C LEU A 77 -11.62 -5.94 13.73
N PHE A 78 -11.21 -4.74 14.09
CA PHE A 78 -12.12 -3.63 14.35
C PHE A 78 -11.97 -2.58 13.25
N TYR A 79 -13.03 -2.33 12.49
CA TYR A 79 -13.06 -1.30 11.47
C TYR A 79 -14.10 -0.24 11.85
N PHE A 80 -13.72 1.04 11.76
CA PHE A 80 -14.63 2.15 11.98
C PHE A 80 -14.55 3.17 10.86
N SER A 81 -15.69 3.51 10.26
CA SER A 81 -15.86 4.59 9.28
C SER A 81 -16.85 5.62 9.80
N GLY A 82 -16.41 6.86 10.01
CA GLY A 82 -17.22 7.88 10.69
C GLY A 82 -16.42 9.08 11.20
N TYR A 83 -17.01 9.88 12.10
CA TYR A 83 -16.30 10.97 12.76
C TYR A 83 -15.39 10.45 13.88
N GLY A 84 -14.10 10.79 13.78
CA GLY A 84 -13.15 10.76 14.88
C GLY A 84 -13.05 12.15 15.50
N ILE A 85 -13.29 12.27 16.80
CA ILE A 85 -13.30 13.54 17.54
C ILE A 85 -12.19 13.50 18.56
N VAL A 86 -11.35 14.53 18.58
CA VAL A 86 -10.33 14.66 19.63
C VAL A 86 -10.76 15.75 20.60
N ASP A 87 -10.70 15.46 21.90
CA ASP A 87 -10.93 16.45 22.95
C ASP A 87 -9.74 17.41 23.11
N ASP A 88 -9.85 18.34 24.07
CA ASP A 88 -8.80 19.30 24.40
C ASP A 88 -7.56 18.67 25.08
N GLN A 89 -7.68 17.44 25.56
CA GLN A 89 -6.61 16.67 26.18
C GLN A 89 -5.87 15.76 25.19
N GLY A 90 -6.34 15.67 23.95
CA GLY A 90 -5.74 14.84 22.91
C GLY A 90 -6.30 13.41 22.84
N HIS A 91 -7.37 13.10 23.58
CA HIS A 91 -8.00 11.78 23.52
C HIS A 91 -8.92 11.67 22.31
N LEU A 92 -8.74 10.59 21.54
CA LEU A 92 -9.59 10.29 20.38
C LEU A 92 -10.83 9.51 20.79
N PHE A 93 -11.97 9.97 20.29
CA PHE A 93 -13.30 9.37 20.44
C PHE A 93 -13.89 9.05 19.07
N LEU A 94 -14.52 7.88 18.97
CA LEU A 94 -15.26 7.42 17.80
C LEU A 94 -16.75 7.71 18.03
N ALA A 95 -17.31 8.59 17.21
CA ALA A 95 -18.68 9.05 17.37
C ALA A 95 -19.71 7.94 17.09
N THR A 96 -20.86 8.03 17.74
CA THR A 96 -22.08 7.24 17.50
C THR A 96 -23.24 8.18 17.18
N GLY A 97 -24.43 7.63 16.89
CA GLY A 97 -25.56 8.43 16.41
C GLY A 97 -26.03 9.52 17.37
N ASN A 98 -25.84 9.36 18.68
CA ASN A 98 -26.23 10.33 19.70
C ASN A 98 -25.04 11.12 20.30
N THR A 99 -23.84 11.04 19.70
CA THR A 99 -22.67 11.74 20.22
C THR A 99 -22.92 13.24 20.34
N GLN A 100 -22.59 13.77 21.52
CA GLN A 100 -22.65 15.20 21.83
C GLN A 100 -21.25 15.70 22.14
N ARG A 101 -20.82 16.80 21.51
CA ARG A 101 -19.47 17.37 21.70
C ARG A 101 -19.17 17.77 23.13
N SER A 102 -20.18 18.15 23.91
CA SER A 102 -20.04 18.52 25.32
C SER A 102 -19.99 17.33 26.27
N GLN A 103 -20.25 16.12 25.80
CA GLN A 103 -20.38 14.90 26.61
C GLN A 103 -19.77 13.69 25.86
N LEU A 104 -18.54 13.86 25.34
CA LEU A 104 -17.89 12.81 24.54
C LEU A 104 -17.70 11.51 25.32
N GLU A 105 -17.28 11.59 26.59
CA GLU A 105 -17.05 10.41 27.45
C GLU A 105 -18.30 9.52 27.63
N ASP A 106 -19.49 10.13 27.64
CA ASP A 106 -20.75 9.42 27.84
C ASP A 106 -21.39 8.92 26.54
N THR A 107 -21.01 9.52 25.41
CA THR A 107 -21.76 9.39 24.14
C THR A 107 -20.93 8.93 22.95
N ALA A 108 -19.62 8.76 23.11
CA ALA A 108 -18.70 8.29 22.08
C ALA A 108 -17.73 7.26 22.66
N LEU A 109 -17.23 6.35 21.82
CA LEU A 109 -16.29 5.33 22.26
C LEU A 109 -14.89 5.93 22.29
N SER A 110 -14.30 6.05 23.48
CA SER A 110 -12.90 6.46 23.56
C SER A 110 -11.98 5.35 23.02
N ILE A 111 -10.90 5.76 22.40
CA ILE A 111 -9.87 4.83 21.95
C ILE A 111 -9.21 4.07 23.10
N ALA A 112 -9.01 4.73 24.25
CA ALA A 112 -8.46 4.08 25.44
C ALA A 112 -9.39 2.97 25.94
N GLU A 113 -10.70 3.21 25.92
CA GLU A 113 -11.70 2.19 26.24
C GLU A 113 -11.65 1.02 25.25
N LEU A 114 -11.58 1.30 23.95
CA LEU A 114 -11.45 0.25 22.93
C LEU A 114 -10.18 -0.58 23.15
N GLN A 115 -9.05 0.06 23.41
CA GLN A 115 -7.78 -0.61 23.70
C GLN A 115 -7.91 -1.52 24.93
N GLN A 116 -8.42 -1.00 26.04
CA GLN A 116 -8.59 -1.77 27.27
C GLN A 116 -9.51 -2.98 27.03
N TYR A 117 -10.58 -2.79 26.27
CA TYR A 117 -11.49 -3.86 25.89
C TYR A 117 -10.76 -4.94 25.08
N LEU A 118 -10.04 -4.55 24.04
CA LEU A 118 -9.31 -5.49 23.19
C LEU A 118 -8.21 -6.24 23.97
N ASP A 119 -7.49 -5.57 24.86
CA ASP A 119 -6.47 -6.18 25.71
C ASP A 119 -7.06 -7.19 26.71
N HIS A 120 -8.24 -6.89 27.25
CA HIS A 120 -8.92 -7.75 28.23
C HIS A 120 -9.55 -8.98 27.57
N HIS A 121 -10.29 -8.80 26.47
CA HIS A 121 -11.08 -9.86 25.85
C HIS A 121 -10.30 -10.67 24.83
N PHE A 122 -9.23 -10.12 24.23
CA PHE A 122 -8.44 -10.78 23.19
C PHE A 122 -6.93 -10.77 23.48
N PRO A 123 -6.48 -11.21 24.67
CA PRO A 123 -5.08 -11.05 25.10
C PRO A 123 -4.08 -11.87 24.26
N SER A 124 -4.55 -12.90 23.53
CA SER A 124 -3.69 -13.82 22.79
C SER A 124 -3.78 -13.70 21.28
N GLN A 125 -4.89 -13.14 20.78
CA GLN A 125 -5.17 -13.01 19.37
C GLN A 125 -4.39 -11.84 18.74
N PRO A 126 -4.01 -11.94 17.46
CA PRO A 126 -3.62 -10.78 16.68
C PRO A 126 -4.81 -9.84 16.49
N GLN A 127 -4.57 -8.53 16.58
CA GLN A 127 -5.59 -7.50 16.55
C GLN A 127 -5.28 -6.48 15.46
N VAL A 128 -6.27 -6.14 14.65
CA VAL A 128 -6.15 -5.13 13.60
C VAL A 128 -7.24 -4.10 13.83
N VAL A 129 -6.84 -2.84 13.96
CA VAL A 129 -7.75 -1.70 14.08
C VAL A 129 -7.58 -0.87 12.82
N ILE A 130 -8.68 -0.59 12.12
CA ILE A 130 -8.69 0.25 10.92
C ILE A 130 -9.65 1.41 11.15
N LEU A 131 -9.11 2.63 11.15
CA LEU A 131 -9.86 3.86 11.38
C LEU A 131 -9.95 4.65 10.08
N ASP A 132 -11.08 4.56 9.40
CA ASP A 132 -11.43 5.42 8.28
C ASP A 132 -12.19 6.66 8.76
N CYS A 133 -11.48 7.50 9.50
CA CYS A 133 -12.10 8.61 10.23
C CYS A 133 -12.05 9.92 9.45
N CYS A 134 -13.20 10.57 9.35
CA CYS A 134 -13.26 11.98 9.04
C CYS A 134 -12.90 12.79 10.29
N PHE A 135 -11.70 13.38 10.29
CA PHE A 135 -11.27 14.31 11.35
C PHE A 135 -11.71 15.76 11.09
N ARG A 136 -12.62 16.02 10.12
CA ARG A 136 -13.10 17.39 9.85
C ARG A 136 -14.05 17.85 10.95
N GLY A 137 -13.55 18.71 11.82
CA GLY A 137 -14.37 19.69 12.54
C GLY A 137 -14.64 19.41 14.02
N ALA A 138 -13.60 19.38 14.85
CA ALA A 138 -13.72 19.66 16.30
C ALA A 138 -13.21 21.07 16.68
N TYR A 139 -12.90 21.97 15.73
CA TYR A 139 -12.39 23.29 16.08
C TYR A 139 -13.54 24.27 16.36
N ALA A 140 -13.97 24.35 17.62
CA ALA A 140 -14.37 25.65 18.15
C ALA A 140 -13.16 26.59 18.06
N GLN A 141 -13.38 27.90 17.93
CA GLN A 141 -12.29 28.90 18.01
C GLN A 141 -11.47 28.65 19.28
N GLY A 142 -10.21 28.22 19.12
CA GLY A 142 -9.27 28.01 20.23
C GLY A 142 -8.76 26.58 20.46
N MET A 143 -9.18 25.57 19.69
CA MET A 143 -8.67 24.19 19.82
C MET A 143 -7.49 23.90 18.86
N VAL A 144 -6.51 23.12 19.36
CA VAL A 144 -5.21 22.85 18.74
C VAL A 144 -5.36 21.97 17.50
N ALA A 145 -4.78 22.41 16.38
CA ALA A 145 -4.71 21.63 15.14
C ALA A 145 -4.18 20.22 15.43
N ALA A 146 -4.94 19.20 15.03
CA ALA A 146 -4.59 17.79 15.03
C ALA A 146 -3.81 17.39 16.28
N ALA A 147 -4.51 17.01 17.36
CA ALA A 147 -3.89 16.16 18.36
C ALA A 147 -3.11 15.07 17.63
N ASP A 148 -1.88 14.88 18.11
CA ASP A 148 -0.84 14.11 17.47
C ASP A 148 -1.35 12.67 17.30
N ILE A 149 -1.99 12.35 16.17
CA ILE A 149 -2.49 11.01 15.87
C ILE A 149 -1.34 10.01 15.90
N ASP A 150 -0.10 10.49 15.70
CA ASP A 150 1.11 9.72 15.93
C ASP A 150 1.26 9.34 17.41
N GLN A 151 0.99 10.25 18.35
CA GLN A 151 0.93 9.96 19.79
C GLN A 151 -0.20 8.99 20.14
N ILE A 152 -1.40 9.16 19.56
CA ILE A 152 -2.53 8.25 19.76
C ILE A 152 -2.23 6.86 19.20
N GLY A 153 -1.64 6.79 17.99
CA GLY A 153 -1.27 5.56 17.32
C GLY A 153 -0.18 4.78 18.06
N GLN A 154 0.78 5.48 18.65
CA GLN A 154 1.81 4.89 19.52
C GLN A 154 1.24 4.37 20.84
N GLN A 155 0.18 4.97 21.38
CA GLN A 155 -0.45 4.52 22.64
C GLN A 155 -1.30 3.26 22.47
N ILE A 156 -1.96 3.11 21.32
CA ILE A 156 -2.82 1.96 21.01
C ILE A 156 -2.02 0.75 20.56
N SER A 157 -0.88 0.96 19.89
CA SER A 157 -0.11 -0.14 19.31
C SER A 157 0.47 -1.05 20.39
N SER A 158 0.42 -2.35 20.14
CA SER A 158 0.95 -3.37 21.05
C SER A 158 1.63 -4.46 20.25
N LYS A 159 2.39 -5.35 20.91
CA LYS A 159 3.11 -6.46 20.24
C LYS A 159 2.25 -7.31 19.29
N ARG A 160 0.92 -7.28 19.48
CA ARG A 160 -0.07 -8.06 18.75
C ARG A 160 -1.15 -7.20 18.08
N ARG A 161 -1.06 -5.87 18.18
CA ARG A 161 -2.05 -4.95 17.62
C ARG A 161 -1.42 -4.04 16.57
N VAL A 162 -2.06 -3.98 15.42
CA VAL A 162 -1.79 -2.99 14.37
C VAL A 162 -2.94 -2.01 14.28
N LEU A 163 -2.60 -0.75 14.04
CA LEU A 163 -3.55 0.31 13.72
C LEU A 163 -3.23 0.87 12.32
N LEU A 164 -4.23 0.89 11.46
CA LEU A 164 -4.20 1.59 10.18
C LEU A 164 -5.17 2.77 10.23
N THR A 165 -4.75 3.95 9.78
CA THR A 165 -5.64 5.12 9.73
C THR A 165 -5.69 5.71 8.33
N SER A 166 -6.88 6.11 7.89
CA SER A 166 -7.02 6.87 6.65
C SER A 166 -6.36 8.26 6.78
N PRO A 167 -5.88 8.83 5.66
CA PRO A 167 -5.31 10.17 5.67
C PRO A 167 -6.34 11.24 5.96
N TRP A 168 -5.89 12.33 6.59
CA TRP A 168 -6.78 13.43 6.97
C TRP A 168 -7.51 14.00 5.75
N SER A 169 -8.85 14.10 5.91
CA SER A 169 -9.73 15.02 5.19
C SER A 169 -10.22 14.67 3.78
N LEU A 170 -10.02 13.44 3.27
CA LEU A 170 -10.13 13.23 1.83
C LEU A 170 -11.52 13.04 1.19
N ASP A 171 -12.55 12.51 1.85
CA ASP A 171 -13.75 12.10 1.08
C ASP A 171 -15.06 12.81 1.35
N TYR A 172 -15.05 13.87 2.15
CA TYR A 172 -16.29 14.59 2.44
C TYR A 172 -16.25 16.00 1.85
N SER A 173 -15.83 16.09 0.59
CA SER A 173 -16.17 17.24 -0.25
C SER A 173 -17.65 17.11 -0.66
N PRO A 174 -18.51 18.10 -0.39
CA PRO A 174 -19.95 18.04 -0.71
C PRO A 174 -20.27 17.86 -2.21
N ASN A 175 -19.26 17.88 -3.08
CA ASN A 175 -19.38 17.64 -4.52
C ASN A 175 -19.26 16.17 -4.93
N GLN A 176 -18.90 15.24 -4.04
CA GLN A 176 -18.77 13.82 -4.36
C GLN A 176 -20.07 13.06 -4.04
N LYS A 177 -21.20 13.53 -4.60
CA LYS A 177 -22.53 12.90 -4.40
C LYS A 177 -22.71 11.54 -5.12
N SER A 178 -21.62 10.92 -5.57
CA SER A 178 -21.65 9.78 -6.51
C SER A 178 -20.68 8.65 -6.20
N ALA A 179 -19.85 8.73 -5.14
CA ALA A 179 -19.00 7.61 -4.75
C ALA A 179 -19.81 6.66 -3.86
N LEU A 180 -19.82 5.36 -4.22
CA LEU A 180 -20.47 4.32 -3.41
C LEU A 180 -19.71 4.06 -2.10
N VAL A 181 -18.38 4.19 -2.08
CA VAL A 181 -17.53 4.00 -0.90
C VAL A 181 -16.51 5.13 -0.79
N SER A 182 -15.94 5.35 0.40
CA SER A 182 -14.84 6.29 0.61
C SER A 182 -13.59 5.84 -0.17
N THR A 183 -12.73 6.79 -0.54
CA THR A 183 -11.50 6.56 -1.31
C THR A 183 -10.54 5.65 -0.55
N TYR A 184 -10.35 5.87 0.75
CA TYR A 184 -9.47 5.01 1.56
C TYR A 184 -9.99 3.57 1.58
N THR A 185 -11.29 3.39 1.86
CA THR A 185 -11.90 2.06 1.83
C THR A 185 -11.87 1.46 0.43
N GLN A 186 -12.04 2.25 -0.64
CA GLN A 186 -11.93 1.77 -2.01
C GLN A 186 -10.55 1.16 -2.31
N TYR A 187 -9.45 1.79 -1.88
CA TYR A 187 -8.12 1.20 -2.05
C TYR A 187 -7.94 -0.06 -1.20
N LEU A 188 -8.46 -0.08 0.02
CA LEU A 188 -8.46 -1.28 0.86
C LEU A 188 -9.18 -2.43 0.16
N LEU A 189 -10.40 -2.19 -0.33
CA LEU A 189 -11.20 -3.17 -1.06
C LEU A 189 -10.47 -3.67 -2.31
N ASN A 190 -9.91 -2.75 -3.10
CA ASN A 190 -9.19 -3.10 -4.33
C ASN A 190 -7.96 -3.96 -4.04
N GLY A 191 -7.13 -3.59 -3.05
CA GLY A 191 -5.92 -4.34 -2.71
C GLY A 191 -6.21 -5.78 -2.32
N LEU A 192 -7.28 -5.99 -1.54
CA LEU A 192 -7.72 -7.31 -1.09
C LEU A 192 -8.43 -8.10 -2.20
N ALA A 193 -9.39 -7.49 -2.89
CA ALA A 193 -10.22 -8.18 -3.89
C ALA A 193 -9.45 -8.58 -5.15
N THR A 194 -8.41 -7.82 -5.51
CA THR A 194 -7.53 -8.16 -6.64
C THR A 194 -6.35 -9.03 -6.24
N GLY A 195 -6.04 -9.12 -4.95
CA GLY A 195 -4.81 -9.73 -4.44
C GLY A 195 -3.55 -8.94 -4.77
N MET A 196 -3.66 -7.68 -5.19
CA MET A 196 -2.51 -6.86 -5.57
C MET A 196 -1.77 -6.26 -4.38
N ALA A 197 -2.31 -6.38 -3.17
CA ALA A 197 -1.58 -6.07 -1.95
C ALA A 197 -0.50 -7.12 -1.62
N ASP A 198 -0.76 -8.39 -1.91
CA ASP A 198 0.21 -9.49 -1.70
C ASP A 198 1.50 -9.25 -2.51
N GLY A 199 2.65 -9.30 -1.82
CA GLY A 199 3.96 -9.02 -2.39
C GLY A 199 4.37 -7.54 -2.40
N MET A 200 3.52 -6.63 -1.92
CA MET A 200 3.89 -5.21 -1.78
C MET A 200 4.99 -5.01 -0.73
N GLY A 201 5.74 -3.91 -0.84
CA GLY A 201 6.83 -3.64 0.10
C GLY A 201 8.01 -4.61 -0.04
N HIS A 202 8.26 -5.10 -1.26
CA HIS A 202 9.38 -5.98 -1.61
C HIS A 202 9.28 -7.41 -1.05
N ARG A 203 8.06 -7.96 -1.02
CA ARG A 203 7.76 -9.29 -0.48
C ARG A 203 7.42 -10.28 -1.58
N SER A 204 7.50 -11.57 -1.26
CA SER A 204 7.17 -12.64 -2.21
C SER A 204 5.66 -12.81 -2.32
N LEU A 205 5.18 -12.99 -3.56
CA LEU A 205 3.81 -13.40 -3.84
C LEU A 205 3.56 -14.81 -3.29
N ASN A 206 2.97 -14.89 -2.10
CA ASN A 206 2.75 -16.14 -1.38
C ASN A 206 1.26 -16.50 -1.26
N GLY A 207 0.36 -15.60 -1.68
CA GLY A 207 -1.09 -15.82 -1.60
C GLY A 207 -1.72 -15.33 -0.31
N ASP A 208 -0.95 -14.75 0.61
CA ASP A 208 -1.44 -14.11 1.82
C ASP A 208 -1.27 -12.59 1.71
N VAL A 209 -2.22 -11.83 2.28
CA VAL A 209 -2.09 -10.39 2.43
C VAL A 209 -1.88 -10.08 3.90
N THR A 210 -0.72 -9.51 4.22
CA THR A 210 -0.42 -8.96 5.55
C THR A 210 -0.91 -7.52 5.69
N THR A 211 -1.10 -7.07 6.94
CA THR A 211 -1.54 -5.69 7.24
C THR A 211 -0.60 -4.62 6.67
N ILE A 212 0.71 -4.86 6.71
CA ILE A 212 1.71 -3.93 6.15
C ILE A 212 1.77 -3.98 4.61
N GLU A 213 1.57 -5.13 3.99
CA GLU A 213 1.44 -5.24 2.53
C GLU A 213 0.22 -4.45 2.03
N LEU A 214 -0.89 -4.59 2.73
CA LEU A 214 -2.09 -3.81 2.48
C LEU A 214 -1.84 -2.30 2.67
N HIS A 215 -1.13 -1.91 3.72
CA HIS A 215 -0.76 -0.52 3.94
C HIS A 215 0.15 0.04 2.83
N ASP A 216 1.20 -0.69 2.46
CA ASP A 216 2.14 -0.32 1.41
C ASP A 216 1.43 -0.20 0.05
N TYR A 217 0.49 -1.11 -0.24
CA TYR A 217 -0.39 -1.03 -1.40
C TYR A 217 -1.17 0.29 -1.41
N ILE A 218 -1.88 0.59 -0.32
CA ILE A 218 -2.71 1.79 -0.25
C ILE A 218 -1.85 3.03 -0.40
N CYS A 219 -0.68 3.10 0.26
CA CYS A 219 0.24 4.23 0.14
C CYS A 219 0.75 4.43 -1.29
N ASP A 220 1.13 3.37 -2.01
CA ASP A 220 1.57 3.47 -3.42
C ASP A 220 0.46 4.04 -4.32
N ARG A 221 -0.78 3.56 -4.14
CA ARG A 221 -1.93 4.03 -4.93
C ARG A 221 -2.31 5.47 -4.58
N MET A 222 -2.39 5.78 -3.30
CA MET A 222 -2.71 7.12 -2.83
C MET A 222 -1.61 8.13 -3.15
N ALA A 223 -0.33 7.75 -3.17
CA ALA A 223 0.74 8.65 -3.58
C ALA A 223 0.61 9.09 -5.05
N THR A 224 0.05 8.24 -5.91
CA THR A 224 -0.20 8.55 -7.32
C THR A 224 -1.36 9.55 -7.47
N ASP A 225 -2.45 9.31 -6.74
CA ASP A 225 -3.70 10.05 -6.93
C ASP A 225 -3.78 11.29 -6.00
N LEU A 226 -3.18 11.22 -4.81
CA LEU A 226 -3.35 12.12 -3.66
C LEU A 226 -2.06 12.25 -2.81
N PRO A 227 -0.96 12.81 -3.35
CA PRO A 227 0.37 12.78 -2.72
C PRO A 227 0.48 13.50 -1.37
N ALA A 228 -0.41 14.46 -1.08
CA ALA A 228 -0.39 15.24 0.16
C ALA A 228 -1.05 14.54 1.37
N ALA A 229 -1.62 13.35 1.16
CA ALA A 229 -2.50 12.71 2.11
C ALA A 229 -2.18 11.21 2.19
N GLN A 230 -1.29 10.86 3.12
CA GLN A 230 -0.80 9.50 3.31
C GLN A 230 -1.46 8.83 4.52
N PRO A 231 -1.98 7.60 4.36
CA PRO A 231 -2.40 6.78 5.49
C PRO A 231 -1.28 6.61 6.51
N ARG A 232 -1.63 6.25 7.74
CA ARG A 232 -0.65 5.93 8.78
C ARG A 232 -0.78 4.48 9.22
N PHE A 233 0.34 3.92 9.65
CA PHE A 233 0.47 2.55 10.14
C PHE A 233 1.21 2.58 11.46
N TYR A 234 0.60 2.01 12.49
CA TYR A 234 1.19 1.91 13.82
C TYR A 234 1.20 0.46 14.26
N THR A 235 2.35 0.04 14.77
CA THR A 235 2.57 -1.31 15.26
C THR A 235 3.60 -1.25 16.38
N ALA A 236 3.60 -2.22 17.28
CA ALA A 236 4.71 -2.47 18.17
C ALA A 236 5.18 -3.92 17.97
N GLY A 237 6.48 -4.18 18.04
CA GLY A 237 7.03 -5.54 17.97
C GLY A 237 6.74 -6.28 16.65
N GLN A 238 6.12 -7.47 16.76
CA GLN A 238 5.87 -8.43 15.66
C GLN A 238 4.51 -8.23 14.95
N GLY A 239 3.75 -7.20 15.31
CA GLY A 239 2.40 -6.98 14.78
C GLY A 239 2.35 -6.69 13.27
N TYR A 240 3.45 -6.29 12.65
CA TYR A 240 3.47 -5.83 11.25
C TYR A 240 3.11 -6.93 10.21
N GLU A 241 3.23 -8.22 10.53
CA GLU A 241 2.99 -9.34 9.62
C GLU A 241 1.65 -10.05 9.82
N ILE A 242 0.69 -9.44 10.53
CA ILE A 242 -0.64 -10.04 10.70
C ILE A 242 -1.28 -10.26 9.32
N VAL A 243 -1.51 -11.53 8.96
CA VAL A 243 -2.25 -11.93 7.76
C VAL A 243 -3.73 -11.60 7.96
N ILE A 244 -4.28 -10.74 7.11
CA ILE A 244 -5.67 -10.27 7.21
C ILE A 244 -6.60 -10.94 6.19
N ALA A 245 -6.06 -11.41 5.07
CA ALA A 245 -6.81 -12.00 3.98
C ALA A 245 -5.91 -12.93 3.13
N HIS A 246 -6.54 -13.77 2.32
CA HIS A 246 -5.83 -14.52 1.27
C HIS A 246 -6.03 -13.78 -0.06
N ALA A 247 -4.96 -13.63 -0.82
CA ALA A 247 -4.96 -12.94 -2.09
C ALA A 247 -5.49 -13.87 -3.21
N PRO A 248 -6.57 -13.49 -3.91
CA PRO A 248 -7.10 -14.32 -5.00
C PRO A 248 -6.15 -14.35 -6.20
N TYR A 249 -6.39 -15.30 -7.10
CA TYR A 249 -5.76 -15.37 -8.42
C TYR A 249 -4.22 -15.47 -8.42
N LEU A 250 -3.63 -16.11 -7.41
CA LEU A 250 -2.16 -16.21 -7.26
C LEU A 250 -1.47 -16.71 -8.53
N ASP A 251 -1.93 -17.83 -9.11
CA ASP A 251 -1.36 -18.40 -10.34
C ASP A 251 -1.41 -17.41 -11.52
N PHE A 252 -2.53 -16.69 -11.69
CA PHE A 252 -2.67 -15.68 -12.73
C PHE A 252 -1.74 -14.48 -12.49
N ARG A 253 -1.60 -14.03 -11.24
CA ARG A 253 -0.71 -12.91 -10.85
C ARG A 253 0.76 -13.27 -11.07
N GLN A 254 1.18 -14.46 -10.65
CA GLN A 254 2.54 -14.97 -10.86
C GLN A 254 2.86 -15.14 -12.35
N GLU A 255 1.94 -15.70 -13.13
CA GLU A 255 2.12 -15.86 -14.58
C GLU A 255 2.20 -14.49 -15.28
N ALA A 256 1.34 -13.54 -14.91
CA ALA A 256 1.39 -12.19 -15.46
C ALA A 256 2.73 -11.51 -15.18
N LEU A 257 3.28 -11.67 -13.97
CA LEU A 257 4.58 -11.13 -13.59
C LEU A 257 5.74 -11.78 -14.37
N SER A 258 5.70 -13.12 -14.50
CA SER A 258 6.67 -13.89 -15.30
C SER A 258 6.71 -13.41 -16.75
N LEU A 259 5.54 -13.26 -17.37
CA LEU A 259 5.40 -12.84 -18.77
C LEU A 259 5.74 -11.37 -18.99
N ALA A 260 5.54 -10.51 -17.99
CA ALA A 260 5.83 -9.08 -18.02
C ALA A 260 7.33 -8.75 -17.95
N SER A 261 8.20 -9.75 -17.74
CA SER A 261 9.62 -9.59 -17.45
C SER A 261 10.44 -8.73 -18.43
N ARG A 262 9.92 -8.51 -19.64
CA ARG A 262 10.54 -7.68 -20.68
C ARG A 262 9.99 -6.24 -20.78
N GLY A 263 9.15 -5.81 -19.83
CA GLY A 263 8.45 -4.52 -19.91
C GLY A 263 7.23 -4.55 -20.84
N GLU A 264 6.86 -5.74 -21.30
CA GLU A 264 5.70 -6.00 -22.15
C GLU A 264 5.31 -7.47 -22.03
N ILE A 265 4.05 -7.77 -22.28
CA ILE A 265 3.55 -9.14 -22.40
C ILE A 265 3.41 -9.43 -23.90
N SER A 266 3.99 -10.54 -24.35
CA SER A 266 3.94 -10.93 -25.76
C SER A 266 2.50 -11.29 -26.19
N LEU A 267 2.25 -11.36 -27.50
CA LEU A 267 0.95 -11.83 -28.01
C LEU A 267 0.58 -13.22 -27.48
N VAL A 268 1.54 -14.13 -27.41
CA VAL A 268 1.35 -15.48 -26.84
C VAL A 268 1.10 -15.40 -25.33
N GLY A 269 1.83 -14.54 -24.62
CA GLY A 269 1.61 -14.30 -23.19
C GLY A 269 0.20 -13.78 -22.90
N HIS A 270 -0.31 -12.87 -23.73
CA HIS A 270 -1.69 -12.42 -23.63
C HIS A 270 -2.68 -13.57 -23.81
N ARG A 271 -2.46 -14.49 -24.75
CA ARG A 271 -3.30 -15.68 -24.90
C ARG A 271 -3.25 -16.64 -23.71
N ILE A 272 -2.08 -16.85 -23.12
CA ILE A 272 -1.94 -17.64 -21.88
C ILE A 272 -2.77 -17.01 -20.76
N LEU A 273 -2.67 -15.69 -20.60
CA LEU A 273 -3.43 -14.97 -19.58
C LEU A 273 -4.93 -14.95 -19.88
N ASP A 274 -5.35 -14.84 -21.14
CA ASP A 274 -6.77 -14.91 -21.51
C ASP A 274 -7.38 -16.27 -21.12
N GLU A 275 -6.64 -17.37 -21.31
CA GLU A 275 -7.08 -18.73 -20.90
C GLU A 275 -7.14 -18.88 -19.36
N LEU A 276 -6.15 -18.37 -18.63
CA LEU A 276 -6.17 -18.37 -17.17
C LEU A 276 -7.30 -17.48 -16.62
N GLN A 277 -7.54 -16.33 -17.24
CA GLN A 277 -8.64 -15.43 -16.92
C GLN A 277 -9.98 -16.16 -17.03
N LEU A 278 -10.21 -16.89 -18.13
CA LEU A 278 -11.42 -17.70 -18.33
C LEU A 278 -11.55 -18.81 -17.29
N ARG A 279 -10.47 -19.55 -17.01
CA ARG A 279 -10.45 -20.63 -16.01
C ARG A 279 -10.85 -20.17 -14.62
N HIS A 280 -10.39 -18.99 -14.21
CA HIS A 280 -10.64 -18.42 -12.89
C HIS A 280 -11.87 -17.50 -12.84
N GLY A 281 -12.54 -17.26 -13.97
CA GLY A 281 -13.68 -16.35 -14.04
C GLY A 281 -13.33 -14.90 -13.68
N ILE A 282 -12.11 -14.46 -13.98
CA ILE A 282 -11.64 -13.11 -13.61
C ILE A 282 -12.27 -12.10 -14.56
N SER A 283 -12.83 -11.02 -14.02
CA SER A 283 -13.41 -9.96 -14.84
C SER A 283 -12.34 -9.24 -15.68
N ASP A 284 -12.75 -8.71 -16.83
CA ASP A 284 -11.85 -7.96 -17.72
C ASP A 284 -11.21 -6.75 -17.05
N GLU A 285 -11.89 -6.15 -16.08
CA GLU A 285 -11.36 -5.04 -15.30
C GLU A 285 -10.21 -5.49 -14.40
N ILE A 286 -10.41 -6.53 -13.60
CA ILE A 286 -9.40 -7.06 -12.67
C ILE A 286 -8.21 -7.61 -13.46
N ALA A 287 -8.45 -8.39 -14.51
CA ALA A 287 -7.38 -8.96 -15.32
C ALA A 287 -6.53 -7.87 -16.00
N ARG A 288 -7.14 -6.78 -16.47
CA ARG A 288 -6.40 -5.63 -17.02
C ARG A 288 -5.60 -4.89 -15.96
N ALA A 289 -6.12 -4.73 -14.74
CA ALA A 289 -5.40 -4.11 -13.63
C ALA A 289 -4.15 -4.91 -13.26
N ILE A 290 -4.30 -6.22 -13.04
CA ILE A 290 -3.19 -7.13 -12.72
C ILE A 290 -2.13 -7.11 -13.85
N LYS A 291 -2.54 -7.24 -15.12
CA LYS A 291 -1.63 -7.18 -16.28
C LYS A 291 -0.85 -5.86 -16.32
N ARG A 292 -1.53 -4.74 -16.10
CA ARG A 292 -0.90 -3.40 -16.12
C ARG A 292 0.16 -3.27 -15.03
N ASP A 293 -0.15 -3.70 -13.82
CA ASP A 293 0.74 -3.51 -12.68
C ASP A 293 1.90 -4.50 -12.66
N ALA A 294 1.72 -5.69 -13.23
CA ALA A 294 2.82 -6.60 -13.53
C ALA A 294 3.85 -5.96 -14.48
N ILE A 295 3.39 -5.19 -15.48
CA ILE A 295 4.25 -4.59 -16.52
C ILE A 295 4.96 -3.31 -16.04
N LYS A 296 4.27 -2.44 -15.30
CA LYS A 296 4.72 -1.10 -14.89
C LYS A 296 6.16 -1.05 -14.35
N PRO A 297 6.59 -1.91 -13.41
CA PRO A 297 7.96 -1.83 -12.87
C PRO A 297 9.04 -2.12 -13.92
N TYR A 298 8.79 -3.05 -14.83
CA TYR A 298 9.73 -3.41 -15.90
C TYR A 298 9.81 -2.34 -16.98
N GLN A 299 8.69 -1.68 -17.30
CA GLN A 299 8.69 -0.53 -18.20
C GLN A 299 9.53 0.61 -17.64
N LEU A 300 9.35 0.96 -16.36
CA LEU A 300 10.14 1.99 -15.71
C LEU A 300 11.64 1.67 -15.74
N GLN A 301 12.02 0.42 -15.49
CA GLN A 301 13.42 0.01 -15.59
C GLN A 301 13.96 0.07 -17.01
N ARG A 302 13.18 -0.39 -17.99
CA ARG A 302 13.53 -0.33 -19.41
C ARG A 302 13.76 1.11 -19.86
N ASP A 303 12.89 2.02 -19.46
CA ASP A 303 12.98 3.43 -19.80
C ASP A 303 14.20 4.09 -19.14
N LYS A 304 14.46 3.80 -17.86
CA LYS A 304 15.68 4.27 -17.16
C LYS A 304 16.97 3.75 -17.82
N ARG A 305 17.00 2.50 -18.25
CA ARG A 305 18.14 1.93 -19.00
C ARG A 305 18.35 2.65 -20.31
N LYS A 306 17.27 2.82 -21.09
CA LYS A 306 17.33 3.54 -22.36
C LYS A 306 17.85 4.97 -22.17
N GLN A 307 17.39 5.68 -21.15
CA GLN A 307 17.89 7.02 -20.82
C GLN A 307 19.39 7.02 -20.50
N LEU A 308 19.87 6.03 -19.75
CA LEU A 308 21.30 5.90 -19.43
C LEU A 308 22.14 5.56 -20.67
N GLU A 309 21.63 4.69 -21.55
CA GLU A 309 22.26 4.34 -22.82
C GLU A 309 22.34 5.54 -23.77
N ASP A 310 21.23 6.26 -23.94
CA ASP A 310 21.15 7.47 -24.78
C ASP A 310 22.12 8.55 -24.26
N LEU A 311 22.17 8.77 -22.94
CA LEU A 311 23.12 9.71 -22.32
C LEU A 311 24.57 9.29 -22.54
N ARG A 312 24.89 8.01 -22.37
CA ARG A 312 26.24 7.48 -22.61
C ARG A 312 26.66 7.67 -24.06
N ALA A 313 25.75 7.43 -25.01
CA ALA A 313 26.00 7.66 -26.43
C ALA A 313 26.26 9.14 -26.73
N GLU A 314 25.45 10.03 -26.16
CA GLU A 314 25.61 11.48 -26.30
C GLU A 314 26.96 11.97 -25.78
N VAL A 315 27.38 11.54 -24.59
CA VAL A 315 28.66 11.97 -24.01
C VAL A 315 29.84 11.39 -24.79
N THR A 316 29.73 10.13 -25.25
CA THR A 316 30.76 9.52 -26.11
C THR A 316 30.92 10.28 -27.43
N GLN A 317 29.82 10.77 -28.01
CA GLN A 317 29.87 11.59 -29.23
C GLN A 317 30.58 12.94 -29.00
N ARG A 318 30.44 13.53 -27.80
CA ARG A 318 31.06 14.82 -27.45
C ARG A 318 32.53 14.69 -27.05
N GLU A 319 32.89 13.66 -26.29
CA GLU A 319 34.24 13.46 -25.74
C GLU A 319 35.13 12.55 -26.62
N GLY A 320 34.54 11.77 -27.53
CA GLY A 320 35.22 10.74 -28.31
C GLY A 320 35.51 9.47 -27.49
N GLN A 321 36.21 9.62 -26.36
CA GLN A 321 36.36 8.59 -25.33
C GLN A 321 35.89 9.12 -23.99
N LEU A 322 35.13 8.29 -23.26
CA LEU A 322 34.60 8.65 -21.94
C LEU A 322 35.74 8.82 -20.93
N SER A 323 35.84 10.01 -20.32
CA SER A 323 36.79 10.26 -19.24
C SER A 323 36.50 9.41 -18.00
N ASP A 324 37.51 9.19 -17.15
CA ASP A 324 37.36 8.43 -15.90
C ASP A 324 36.31 9.08 -14.96
N ASN A 325 36.23 10.41 -14.96
CA ASN A 325 35.23 11.16 -14.19
C ASN A 325 33.82 10.89 -14.73
N THR A 326 33.64 11.00 -16.04
CA THR A 326 32.35 10.73 -16.73
C THR A 326 31.90 9.29 -16.49
N GLN A 327 32.82 8.32 -16.54
CA GLN A 327 32.51 6.92 -16.24
C GLN A 327 32.05 6.74 -14.79
N THR A 328 32.69 7.42 -13.85
CA THR A 328 32.30 7.40 -12.42
C THR A 328 30.91 8.02 -12.22
N GLU A 329 30.61 9.13 -12.88
CA GLU A 329 29.30 9.78 -12.82
C GLU A 329 28.19 8.92 -13.44
N LEU A 330 28.45 8.26 -14.57
CA LEU A 330 27.51 7.33 -15.19
C LEU A 330 27.27 6.09 -14.32
N MET A 331 28.29 5.55 -13.65
CA MET A 331 28.12 4.48 -12.66
C MET A 331 27.26 4.94 -11.49
N ARG A 332 27.50 6.15 -10.96
CA ARG A 332 26.67 6.72 -9.89
C ARG A 332 25.22 6.92 -10.33
N LEU A 333 24.99 7.38 -11.56
CA LEU A 333 23.63 7.51 -12.11
C LEU A 333 22.95 6.14 -12.28
N GLN A 334 23.70 5.12 -12.71
CA GLN A 334 23.22 3.75 -12.78
C GLN A 334 22.79 3.20 -11.40
N GLU A 335 23.57 3.50 -10.36
CA GLU A 335 23.24 3.18 -8.97
C GLU A 335 22.00 3.91 -8.49
N ILE A 336 21.86 5.21 -8.80
CA ILE A 336 20.65 6.01 -8.49
C ILE A 336 19.42 5.42 -9.20
N TYR A 337 19.56 4.96 -10.44
CA TYR A 337 18.50 4.27 -11.16
C TYR A 337 18.24 2.84 -10.66
N ALA A 338 19.11 2.33 -9.78
CA ALA A 338 19.10 1.00 -9.21
C ALA A 338 19.11 -0.12 -10.28
N LEU A 339 19.89 0.08 -11.35
CA LEU A 339 20.04 -0.83 -12.48
C LEU A 339 21.23 -1.79 -12.28
N GLN A 340 20.96 -3.09 -12.12
CA GLN A 340 22.00 -4.13 -12.02
C GLN A 340 22.72 -4.32 -13.37
N PRO A 341 24.07 -4.45 -13.41
CA PRO A 341 24.80 -4.74 -14.64
C PRO A 341 24.39 -6.10 -15.22
N GLY A 342 23.86 -6.10 -16.45
CA GLY A 342 23.58 -7.34 -17.20
C GLY A 342 22.28 -8.09 -16.86
N SER A 343 21.48 -7.67 -15.88
CA SER A 343 20.17 -8.29 -15.65
C SER A 343 19.12 -7.71 -16.61
N SER A 344 18.21 -8.50 -17.18
CA SER A 344 16.91 -7.99 -17.68
C SER A 344 15.82 -8.09 -16.60
N SER A 345 16.19 -8.68 -15.46
CA SER A 345 15.34 -8.99 -14.32
C SER A 345 14.93 -7.71 -13.58
N PRO A 346 13.74 -7.71 -12.96
CA PRO A 346 13.27 -6.62 -12.12
C PRO A 346 14.15 -6.51 -10.86
N PRO A 347 13.86 -5.63 -9.89
CA PRO A 347 14.37 -5.84 -8.53
C PRO A 347 14.29 -7.32 -8.12
N PRO A 348 15.25 -7.88 -7.35
CA PRO A 348 15.16 -9.26 -6.85
C PRO A 348 13.80 -9.58 -6.18
N ASN A 349 13.12 -8.53 -5.72
CA ASN A 349 11.87 -8.52 -4.97
C ASN A 349 10.58 -8.58 -5.83
N LEU A 350 10.71 -8.71 -7.16
CA LEU A 350 9.60 -9.01 -8.10
C LEU A 350 9.86 -10.32 -8.87
N SER A 351 10.93 -11.04 -8.53
CA SER A 351 11.17 -12.36 -9.10
C SER A 351 10.32 -13.37 -8.33
N PRO A 352 9.36 -14.09 -8.95
CA PRO A 352 8.62 -15.14 -8.28
C PRO A 352 9.51 -16.35 -7.92
N TYR A 353 10.75 -16.37 -8.40
CA TYR A 353 11.73 -17.41 -8.11
C TYR A 353 12.97 -16.82 -7.43
N PRO A 354 13.45 -17.43 -6.33
CA PRO A 354 14.78 -17.14 -5.82
C PRO A 354 15.79 -17.48 -6.92
N GLU A 355 16.75 -16.59 -7.18
CA GLU A 355 17.83 -16.81 -8.15
C GLU A 355 18.63 -18.07 -7.76
N MET A 356 18.24 -19.22 -8.32
CA MET A 356 19.04 -20.44 -8.25
C MET A 356 20.12 -20.33 -9.32
N GLY A 357 21.36 -20.20 -8.86
CA GLY A 357 22.54 -20.17 -9.71
C GLY A 357 22.55 -21.34 -10.69
N ALA A 358 22.97 -21.05 -11.92
CA ALA A 358 23.10 -22.00 -13.01
C ALA A 358 23.85 -23.27 -12.58
N ALA A 359 23.12 -24.36 -12.38
CA ALA A 359 23.67 -25.69 -12.21
C ALA A 359 22.66 -26.74 -12.69
N GLY A 360 23.07 -27.53 -13.69
CA GLY A 360 22.46 -28.82 -14.00
C GLY A 360 21.49 -28.82 -15.17
N VAL A 361 22.05 -28.89 -16.39
CA VAL A 361 21.36 -29.54 -17.52
C VAL A 361 20.98 -30.96 -17.08
N VAL A 362 19.69 -31.26 -16.99
CA VAL A 362 19.18 -32.63 -16.97
C VAL A 362 18.30 -32.81 -18.20
N ASP A 363 18.90 -33.52 -19.15
CA ASP A 363 18.27 -34.07 -20.34
C ASP A 363 17.06 -34.93 -19.93
N SER A 364 15.87 -34.57 -20.44
CA SER A 364 14.72 -35.46 -20.42
C SER A 364 14.02 -35.39 -21.79
N GLN A 365 14.60 -36.09 -22.76
CA GLN A 365 13.84 -36.58 -23.90
C GLN A 365 12.74 -37.53 -23.41
N GLN A 366 11.51 -37.04 -23.35
CA GLN A 366 10.32 -37.89 -23.48
C GLN A 366 9.45 -37.37 -24.62
N THR A 367 9.55 -38.09 -25.72
CA THR A 367 8.81 -37.95 -26.98
C THR A 367 7.31 -38.08 -26.72
N LEU A 368 6.57 -36.97 -26.77
CA LEU A 368 5.12 -37.00 -26.94
C LEU A 368 4.79 -37.08 -28.45
N ALA A 369 3.91 -38.02 -28.80
CA ALA A 369 3.43 -38.23 -30.17
C ALA A 369 2.64 -37.01 -30.68
N PRO A 370 2.62 -36.75 -32.00
CA PRO A 370 1.91 -35.60 -32.56
C PRO A 370 0.40 -35.80 -32.46
N LEU A 371 -0.31 -34.75 -32.01
CA LEU A 371 -1.76 -34.63 -32.08
C LEU A 371 -2.21 -34.51 -33.55
N PRO A 372 -3.39 -35.04 -33.92
CA PRO A 372 -3.88 -35.00 -35.30
C PRO A 372 -4.28 -33.58 -35.71
N GLU A 373 -4.00 -33.22 -36.97
CA GLU A 373 -4.38 -31.93 -37.55
C GLU A 373 -5.91 -31.77 -37.65
N PRO A 374 -6.46 -30.56 -37.46
CA PRO A 374 -7.87 -30.28 -37.65
C PRO A 374 -8.24 -30.29 -39.15
N PRO A 375 -9.50 -30.65 -39.50
CA PRO A 375 -9.94 -30.66 -40.89
C PRO A 375 -10.06 -29.23 -41.45
N PRO A 376 -9.91 -29.03 -42.78
CA PRO A 376 -10.01 -27.72 -43.39
C PRO A 376 -11.45 -27.17 -43.35
N PRO A 377 -11.63 -25.83 -43.31
CA PRO A 377 -12.93 -25.19 -43.26
C PRO A 377 -13.70 -25.29 -44.59
N ASP A 378 -15.04 -25.38 -44.47
CA ASP A 378 -16.05 -25.51 -45.53
C ASP A 378 -16.11 -24.23 -46.42
N PRO A 379 -16.04 -24.34 -47.77
CA PRO A 379 -15.89 -23.18 -48.63
C PRO A 379 -17.17 -22.40 -49.00
N ASN A 380 -18.35 -22.67 -48.44
CA ASN A 380 -19.57 -21.90 -48.82
C ASN A 380 -20.61 -21.75 -47.69
N PRO A 381 -20.79 -20.55 -47.09
CA PRO A 381 -22.03 -20.23 -46.38
C PRO A 381 -23.12 -19.74 -47.37
N PRO A 382 -24.41 -20.07 -47.15
CA PRO A 382 -25.48 -19.80 -48.12
C PRO A 382 -25.96 -18.34 -48.12
N GLU A 383 -26.20 -17.82 -49.33
CA GLU A 383 -26.86 -16.53 -49.61
C GLU A 383 -28.35 -16.55 -49.28
N VAL A 384 -28.88 -15.41 -48.77
CA VAL A 384 -30.32 -15.10 -48.78
C VAL A 384 -30.53 -13.66 -49.29
N PRO A 385 -31.51 -13.40 -50.19
CA PRO A 385 -31.60 -12.19 -51.03
C PRO A 385 -32.54 -11.09 -50.47
N PRO A 386 -32.66 -9.93 -51.16
CA PRO A 386 -33.12 -8.65 -50.60
C PRO A 386 -34.63 -8.37 -50.79
N THR A 387 -35.16 -7.26 -50.23
CA THR A 387 -35.64 -6.03 -50.93
C THR A 387 -36.53 -5.12 -50.04
N GLU A 388 -36.27 -3.79 -50.13
CA GLU A 388 -37.09 -2.55 -49.95
C GLU A 388 -37.99 -2.31 -48.72
N LEU A 389 -37.80 -1.21 -47.96
CA LEU A 389 -38.09 0.24 -48.14
C LEU A 389 -39.53 0.64 -47.74
N ASP A 390 -39.68 1.34 -46.61
CA ASP A 390 -40.29 2.67 -46.59
C ASP A 390 -40.04 3.44 -45.26
N SER A 391 -39.96 4.76 -45.40
CA SER A 391 -39.51 5.81 -44.45
C SER A 391 -40.51 6.10 -43.29
N PRO A 392 -40.22 6.93 -42.25
CA PRO A 392 -40.08 8.40 -42.42
C PRO A 392 -39.21 9.21 -41.38
N THR A 393 -38.92 10.46 -41.77
CA THR A 393 -38.70 11.72 -40.99
C THR A 393 -37.51 11.96 -40.03
N GLU A 394 -36.79 13.06 -40.35
CA GLU A 394 -36.05 14.07 -39.54
C GLU A 394 -35.81 13.86 -38.03
N LEU A 395 -34.54 14.00 -37.59
CA LEU A 395 -34.05 15.15 -36.80
C LEU A 395 -32.53 15.02 -36.59
N ASP A 396 -31.76 15.88 -37.26
CA ASP A 396 -30.32 16.01 -37.10
C ASP A 396 -30.00 16.84 -35.85
N SER A 397 -29.28 16.26 -34.88
CA SER A 397 -28.70 17.02 -33.76
C SER A 397 -27.44 16.34 -33.21
N ARG A 398 -26.29 16.75 -33.75
CA ARG A 398 -24.98 16.44 -33.15
C ARG A 398 -24.61 17.54 -32.15
N PRO A 399 -24.17 17.22 -30.92
CA PRO A 399 -23.76 18.24 -29.97
C PRO A 399 -22.47 18.95 -30.45
N PRO A 400 -22.35 20.27 -30.25
CA PRO A 400 -21.23 21.05 -30.77
C PRO A 400 -19.91 20.67 -30.10
N SER A 401 -18.83 20.78 -30.87
CA SER A 401 -17.48 20.48 -30.43
C SER A 401 -17.01 21.43 -29.33
N ARG A 402 -15.96 21.03 -28.60
CA ARG A 402 -15.39 21.82 -27.48
C ARG A 402 -14.89 23.20 -27.94
N LEU A 403 -14.44 23.33 -29.18
CA LEU A 403 -14.02 24.60 -29.80
C LEU A 403 -15.22 25.49 -30.18
N GLU A 404 -16.32 24.92 -30.65
CA GLU A 404 -17.55 25.68 -30.97
C GLU A 404 -18.21 26.22 -29.71
N ARG A 405 -18.19 25.48 -28.59
CA ARG A 405 -18.67 25.98 -27.29
C ARG A 405 -17.84 27.14 -26.75
N VAL A 406 -16.53 27.14 -26.99
CA VAL A 406 -15.65 28.24 -26.60
C VAL A 406 -15.91 29.47 -27.47
N ASN A 407 -16.09 29.31 -28.78
CA ASN A 407 -16.44 30.43 -29.67
C ASN A 407 -17.84 31.00 -29.39
N GLN A 408 -18.83 30.16 -29.07
CA GLN A 408 -20.16 30.63 -28.66
C GLN A 408 -20.14 31.35 -27.30
N PHE A 409 -19.26 30.94 -26.38
CA PHE A 409 -19.09 31.62 -25.09
C PHE A 409 -18.59 33.06 -25.24
N PHE A 410 -17.72 33.33 -26.22
CA PHE A 410 -17.23 34.69 -26.48
C PHE A 410 -18.15 35.54 -27.37
N GLN A 411 -19.01 34.92 -28.20
CA GLN A 411 -19.97 35.66 -29.03
C GLN A 411 -21.22 36.12 -28.26
N ASN A 412 -21.59 35.46 -27.15
CA ASN A 412 -22.83 35.76 -26.41
C ASN A 412 -22.72 36.83 -25.30
N ARG A 413 -21.62 37.60 -25.26
CA ARG A 413 -21.58 38.84 -24.45
C ARG A 413 -21.54 40.05 -25.37
N ASN A 414 -22.72 40.61 -25.63
CA ASN A 414 -22.87 42.01 -26.01
C ASN A 414 -22.34 42.89 -24.88
N LEU A 415 -21.03 43.12 -24.85
CA LEU A 415 -20.44 44.21 -24.08
C LEU A 415 -20.62 45.49 -24.91
N PRO A 416 -21.26 46.54 -24.37
CA PRO A 416 -21.46 47.80 -25.09
C PRO A 416 -20.10 48.39 -25.45
N ARG A 417 -19.90 48.66 -26.74
CA ARG A 417 -18.62 49.09 -27.30
C ARG A 417 -18.37 50.59 -27.25
N ASP A 418 -19.18 51.33 -26.48
CA ASP A 418 -19.00 52.76 -26.25
C ASP A 418 -19.08 53.03 -24.73
N SER A 419 -17.99 53.58 -24.16
CA SER A 419 -17.79 54.10 -22.79
C SER A 419 -16.74 53.44 -21.88
N VAL A 420 -15.72 52.77 -22.43
CA VAL A 420 -14.51 52.48 -21.63
C VAL A 420 -13.63 53.72 -21.64
N SER A 421 -13.75 54.57 -20.62
CA SER A 421 -12.79 55.66 -20.39
C SER A 421 -11.41 55.08 -20.04
N ASP A 422 -10.34 55.79 -20.40
CA ASP A 422 -8.93 55.37 -20.20
C ASP A 422 -8.61 54.88 -18.78
N GLY A 423 -9.41 55.27 -17.78
CA GLY A 423 -9.31 54.80 -16.39
C GLY A 423 -9.51 53.29 -16.20
N TRP A 424 -10.34 52.62 -17.03
CA TRP A 424 -10.59 51.18 -16.88
C TRP A 424 -9.43 50.32 -17.39
N LEU A 425 -8.72 50.75 -18.44
CA LEU A 425 -7.51 50.07 -18.91
C LEU A 425 -6.37 50.20 -17.90
N ILE A 426 -6.26 51.37 -17.24
CA ILE A 426 -5.30 51.60 -16.15
C ILE A 426 -5.64 50.71 -14.93
N ALA A 427 -6.92 50.56 -14.59
CA ALA A 427 -7.35 49.70 -13.49
C ALA A 427 -7.06 48.21 -13.77
N ILE A 428 -7.29 47.72 -14.99
CA ILE A 428 -6.98 46.34 -15.37
C ILE A 428 -5.46 46.11 -15.39
N ALA A 429 -4.68 47.06 -15.91
CA ALA A 429 -3.22 46.98 -15.88
C ALA A 429 -2.67 47.00 -14.44
N ALA A 430 -3.24 47.83 -13.56
CA ALA A 430 -2.87 47.87 -12.15
C ALA A 430 -3.19 46.54 -11.43
N LEU A 431 -4.37 45.94 -11.68
CA LEU A 431 -4.74 44.64 -11.12
C LEU A 431 -3.84 43.51 -11.64
N ALA A 432 -3.43 43.55 -12.91
CA ALA A 432 -2.48 42.59 -13.46
C ALA A 432 -1.09 42.72 -12.80
N VAL A 433 -0.63 43.94 -12.54
CA VAL A 433 0.64 44.20 -11.85
C VAL A 433 0.59 43.77 -10.38
N VAL A 434 -0.51 44.00 -9.68
CA VAL A 434 -0.71 43.50 -8.30
C VAL A 434 -0.76 41.98 -8.28
N GLY A 435 -1.41 41.34 -9.27
CA GLY A 435 -1.41 39.89 -9.41
C GLY A 435 -0.02 39.31 -9.67
N LEU A 436 0.78 39.97 -10.52
CA LEU A 436 2.17 39.58 -10.82
C LEU A 436 3.09 39.76 -9.61
N LEU A 437 2.96 40.87 -8.89
CA LEU A 437 3.66 41.10 -7.62
C LEU A 437 3.26 40.07 -6.56
N GLY A 438 1.97 39.72 -6.46
CA GLY A 438 1.50 38.65 -5.59
C GLY A 438 2.05 37.28 -5.96
N ALA A 439 2.14 36.96 -7.26
CA ALA A 439 2.73 35.71 -7.74
C ALA A 439 4.24 35.64 -7.48
N VAL A 440 4.96 36.75 -7.67
CA VAL A 440 6.39 36.85 -7.35
C VAL A 440 6.62 36.77 -5.84
N LEU A 441 5.78 37.41 -5.02
CA LEU A 441 5.83 37.31 -3.56
C LEU A 441 5.49 35.89 -3.09
N PHE A 442 4.55 35.21 -3.74
CA PHE A 442 4.21 33.82 -3.47
C PHE A 442 5.34 32.86 -3.85
N LEU A 443 6.00 33.07 -5.00
CA LEU A 443 7.18 32.30 -5.41
C LEU A 443 8.38 32.58 -4.50
N LEU A 444 8.58 33.82 -4.06
CA LEU A 444 9.58 34.19 -3.04
C LEU A 444 9.23 33.59 -1.67
N PHE A 445 7.95 33.53 -1.32
CA PHE A 445 7.48 32.86 -0.10
C PHE A 445 7.73 31.35 -0.17
N GLN A 446 7.61 30.72 -1.35
CA GLN A 446 7.98 29.32 -1.54
C GLN A 446 9.50 29.06 -1.42
N THR A 447 10.35 30.06 -1.70
CA THR A 447 11.81 29.91 -1.57
C THR A 447 12.36 30.38 -0.23
N LEU A 448 11.62 31.22 0.52
CA LEU A 448 12.02 31.78 1.81
C LEU A 448 11.33 31.10 3.00
N THR A 449 10.26 30.32 2.79
CA THR A 449 9.79 29.40 3.82
C THR A 449 10.70 28.16 3.80
N PRO A 450 11.33 27.78 4.92
CA PRO A 450 11.91 26.46 5.01
C PRO A 450 10.77 25.48 4.77
N ARG A 451 10.85 24.74 3.64
CA ARG A 451 10.10 23.52 3.40
C ARG A 451 10.18 22.76 4.71
N SER A 452 9.05 22.55 5.38
CA SER A 452 9.02 21.84 6.66
C SER A 452 9.72 20.50 6.43
N ALA A 453 10.99 20.40 6.81
CA ALA A 453 11.60 19.13 7.05
C ALA A 453 10.68 18.50 8.10
N ASN A 454 10.08 17.35 7.77
CA ASN A 454 9.45 16.52 8.78
C ASN A 454 10.45 16.43 9.93
N THR A 455 10.18 17.14 11.03
CA THR A 455 11.05 17.09 12.20
C THR A 455 10.82 15.72 12.80
N LEU A 456 11.65 14.77 12.40
CA LEU A 456 11.72 13.43 12.98
C LEU A 456 12.09 13.62 14.45
N ASN A 457 11.10 13.46 15.33
CA ASN A 457 11.25 13.80 16.75
C ASN A 457 11.18 12.55 17.64
N SER A 458 10.59 11.45 17.14
CA SER A 458 10.49 10.19 17.88
C SER A 458 11.40 9.11 17.28
N ALA A 459 11.79 8.13 18.11
CA ALA A 459 12.56 6.96 17.68
C ALA A 459 11.81 6.17 16.58
N GLU A 460 10.49 6.15 16.65
CA GLU A 460 9.63 5.47 15.70
C GLU A 460 9.56 6.22 14.36
N ASP A 461 9.57 7.56 14.35
CA ASP A 461 9.57 8.33 13.10
C ASP A 461 10.83 8.03 12.29
N PHE A 462 11.98 7.98 12.97
CA PHE A 462 13.24 7.58 12.38
C PHE A 462 13.22 6.13 11.90
N PHE A 463 12.56 5.22 12.63
CA PHE A 463 12.40 3.84 12.20
C PHE A 463 11.54 3.72 10.93
N GLN A 464 10.40 4.40 10.87
CA GLN A 464 9.51 4.41 9.71
C GLN A 464 10.18 5.02 8.48
N GLU A 465 10.90 6.14 8.65
CA GLU A 465 11.67 6.75 7.58
C GLU A 465 12.83 5.86 7.12
N ALA A 466 13.50 5.16 8.05
CA ALA A 466 14.53 4.20 7.73
C ALA A 466 13.97 3.02 6.90
N TYR A 467 12.80 2.52 7.28
CA TYR A 467 12.11 1.47 6.54
C TYR A 467 11.74 1.95 5.13
N ARG A 468 11.12 3.13 5.01
CA ARG A 468 10.81 3.75 3.71
C ARG A 468 12.04 3.85 2.81
N ARG A 469 13.16 4.34 3.34
CA ARG A 469 14.44 4.43 2.61
C ARG A 469 15.01 3.08 2.21
N SER A 470 14.87 2.06 3.06
CA SER A 470 15.23 0.68 2.71
C SER A 470 14.44 0.21 1.50
N GLN A 471 13.14 0.50 1.45
CA GLN A 471 12.30 0.17 0.29
C GLN A 471 12.66 0.96 -0.97
N GLU A 472 13.13 2.20 -0.81
CA GLU A 472 13.67 3.00 -1.92
C GLU A 472 15.08 2.56 -2.35
N ARG A 473 15.67 1.57 -1.66
CA ARG A 473 17.05 1.10 -1.83
C ARG A 473 18.11 2.13 -1.44
N ASP A 474 17.72 3.21 -0.77
CA ASP A 474 18.65 4.11 -0.09
C ASP A 474 19.14 3.45 1.20
N ARG A 475 20.03 2.45 1.05
CA ARG A 475 20.55 1.66 2.18
C ARG A 475 21.28 2.53 3.18
N GLN A 476 22.07 3.49 2.71
CA GLN A 476 22.82 4.37 3.60
C GLN A 476 21.87 5.26 4.39
N GLY A 477 20.89 5.87 3.73
CA GLY A 477 19.88 6.66 4.42
C GLY A 477 19.05 5.82 5.40
N ALA A 478 18.72 4.57 5.05
CA ALA A 478 18.06 3.64 5.97
C ALA A 478 18.93 3.36 7.21
N ILE A 479 20.21 3.05 7.03
CA ILE A 479 21.16 2.83 8.13
C ILE A 479 21.28 4.06 9.02
N ASP A 480 21.35 5.25 8.43
CA ASP A 480 21.47 6.51 9.16
C ASP A 480 20.23 6.75 10.03
N HIS A 481 19.04 6.56 9.47
CA HIS A 481 17.78 6.75 10.19
C HIS A 481 17.54 5.66 11.24
N TYR A 482 17.86 4.39 10.97
CA TYR A 482 17.85 3.35 12.02
C TYR A 482 18.83 3.68 13.15
N THR A 483 19.96 4.33 12.84
CA THR A 483 20.92 4.76 13.86
C THR A 483 20.36 5.88 14.74
N GLN A 484 19.61 6.82 14.17
CA GLN A 484 18.88 7.82 14.95
C GLN A 484 17.79 7.18 15.81
N ALA A 485 17.00 6.25 15.26
CA ALA A 485 16.00 5.48 16.00
C ALA A 485 16.62 4.76 17.21
N ILE A 486 17.75 4.10 17.01
CA ILE A 486 18.51 3.42 18.08
C ILE A 486 19.04 4.41 19.12
N THR A 487 19.46 5.60 18.71
CA THR A 487 19.94 6.63 19.64
C THR A 487 18.83 7.11 20.57
N LEU A 488 17.61 7.22 20.05
CA LEU A 488 16.44 7.67 20.80
C LEU A 488 15.81 6.56 21.65
N ASN A 489 15.83 5.30 21.19
CA ASN A 489 15.37 4.14 21.94
C ASN A 489 16.31 2.94 21.73
N PRO A 490 17.33 2.78 22.59
CA PRO A 490 18.38 1.77 22.42
C PRO A 490 17.98 0.36 22.87
N ASP A 491 16.77 0.17 23.39
CA ASP A 491 16.27 -1.11 23.91
C ASP A 491 15.24 -1.77 22.98
N ASN A 492 14.98 -1.19 21.81
CA ASN A 492 14.12 -1.79 20.80
C ASN A 492 14.92 -2.74 19.88
N SER A 493 14.70 -4.05 20.03
CA SER A 493 15.37 -5.10 19.25
C SER A 493 15.13 -4.98 17.73
N ASN A 494 13.96 -4.49 17.31
CA ASN A 494 13.60 -4.35 15.89
C ASN A 494 14.48 -3.35 15.16
N PHE A 495 14.95 -2.30 15.83
CA PHE A 495 15.78 -1.28 15.18
C PHE A 495 17.16 -1.84 14.82
N TYR A 496 17.75 -2.61 15.74
CA TYR A 496 19.00 -3.30 15.46
C TYR A 496 18.80 -4.39 14.41
N TYR A 497 17.74 -5.19 14.51
CA TYR A 497 17.44 -6.23 13.52
C TYR A 497 17.35 -5.65 12.10
N ASN A 498 16.55 -4.61 11.89
CA ASN A 498 16.36 -4.02 10.56
C ASN A 498 17.62 -3.29 10.06
N ARG A 499 18.37 -2.61 10.93
CA ARG A 499 19.69 -2.06 10.56
C ARG A 499 20.68 -3.17 10.17
N GLY A 500 20.63 -4.30 10.86
CA GLY A 500 21.42 -5.50 10.56
C GLY A 500 21.12 -6.06 9.17
N ILE A 501 19.84 -6.07 8.76
CA ILE A 501 19.43 -6.45 7.41
C ILE A 501 20.08 -5.53 6.37
N GLU A 502 20.07 -4.21 6.59
CA GLU A 502 20.67 -3.28 5.64
C GLU A 502 22.18 -3.44 5.53
N PHE A 503 22.88 -3.70 6.65
CA PHE A 503 24.30 -4.06 6.61
C PHE A 503 24.55 -5.37 5.88
N ALA A 504 23.72 -6.40 6.07
CA ALA A 504 23.85 -7.66 5.36
C ALA A 504 23.64 -7.50 3.84
N LYS A 505 22.62 -6.72 3.44
CA LYS A 505 22.37 -6.34 2.03
C LYS A 505 23.52 -5.54 1.41
N ALA A 506 24.25 -4.77 2.23
CA ALA A 506 25.45 -4.05 1.82
C ALA A 506 26.73 -4.93 1.80
N GLY A 507 26.64 -6.22 2.13
CA GLY A 507 27.79 -7.13 2.24
C GLY A 507 28.62 -6.96 3.52
N ASN A 508 28.21 -6.07 4.42
CA ASN A 508 28.88 -5.79 5.69
C ASN A 508 28.44 -6.79 6.77
N HIS A 509 28.73 -8.07 6.55
CA HIS A 509 28.22 -9.17 7.39
C HIS A 509 28.67 -9.09 8.86
N GLN A 510 29.86 -8.56 9.15
CA GLN A 510 30.32 -8.34 10.53
C GLN A 510 29.47 -7.30 11.28
N GLN A 511 29.11 -6.19 10.61
CA GLN A 511 28.22 -5.18 11.19
C GLN A 511 26.79 -5.70 11.32
N ALA A 512 26.34 -6.52 10.36
CA ALA A 512 25.05 -7.20 10.46
C ALA A 512 24.98 -8.11 11.70
N ILE A 513 26.01 -8.95 11.92
CA ILE A 513 26.10 -9.82 13.11
C ILE A 513 26.04 -9.00 14.40
N ALA A 514 26.83 -7.93 14.53
CA ALA A 514 26.82 -7.10 15.74
C ALA A 514 25.43 -6.50 16.04
N ASN A 515 24.68 -6.14 14.99
CA ASN A 515 23.32 -5.66 15.12
C ASN A 515 22.34 -6.78 15.50
N TYR A 516 22.43 -7.95 14.85
CA TYR A 516 21.61 -9.10 15.22
C TYR A 516 21.91 -9.61 16.64
N ASP A 517 23.17 -9.59 17.07
CA ASP A 517 23.58 -9.89 18.44
C ASP A 517 22.85 -9.00 19.44
N ARG A 518 22.81 -7.69 19.16
CA ARG A 518 22.08 -6.75 20.01
C ARG A 518 20.58 -7.01 19.98
N ALA A 519 20.01 -7.33 18.82
CA ALA A 519 18.60 -7.67 18.67
C ALA A 519 18.21 -8.91 19.50
N VAL A 520 18.98 -10.01 19.43
CA VAL A 520 18.67 -11.23 20.19
C VAL A 520 18.99 -11.13 21.68
N ASN A 521 19.93 -10.25 22.06
CA ASN A 521 20.19 -9.95 23.47
C ASN A 521 19.03 -9.17 24.10
N LEU A 522 18.38 -8.29 23.32
CA LEU A 522 17.19 -7.54 23.74
C LEU A 522 15.92 -8.39 23.70
N ASP A 523 15.79 -9.25 22.69
CA ASP A 523 14.68 -10.21 22.56
C ASP A 523 15.20 -11.63 22.25
N PRO A 524 15.40 -12.46 23.28
CA PRO A 524 15.86 -13.84 23.11
C PRO A 524 14.90 -14.75 22.35
N ALA A 525 13.64 -14.33 22.12
CA ALA A 525 12.64 -15.08 21.37
C ALA A 525 12.55 -14.67 19.89
N PHE A 526 13.41 -13.76 19.42
CA PHE A 526 13.37 -13.25 18.05
C PHE A 526 13.96 -14.23 17.02
N ALA A 527 13.13 -15.17 16.56
CA ALA A 527 13.53 -16.24 15.65
C ALA A 527 14.23 -15.75 14.36
N ASP A 528 13.70 -14.71 13.71
CA ASP A 528 14.28 -14.19 12.45
C ASP A 528 15.64 -13.53 12.64
N ALA A 529 15.89 -12.93 13.81
CA ALA A 529 17.20 -12.37 14.13
C ALA A 529 18.25 -13.48 14.24
N TYR A 530 17.92 -14.62 14.85
CA TYR A 530 18.80 -15.81 14.83
C TYR A 530 19.00 -16.34 13.41
N PHE A 531 17.92 -16.48 12.62
CA PHE A 531 18.02 -16.99 11.25
C PHE A 531 18.90 -16.10 10.35
N ASN A 532 18.74 -14.78 10.44
CA ASN A 532 19.51 -13.84 9.64
C ASN A 532 20.94 -13.65 10.15
N ARG A 533 21.19 -13.80 11.46
CA ARG A 533 22.55 -13.89 12.00
C ARG A 533 23.26 -15.15 11.50
N ALA A 534 22.57 -16.29 11.45
CA ALA A 534 23.10 -17.51 10.84
C ALA A 534 23.49 -17.30 9.37
N ASN A 535 22.63 -16.65 8.56
CA ASN A 535 22.96 -16.31 7.17
C ASN A 535 24.24 -15.45 7.07
N ALA A 536 24.41 -14.49 7.97
CA ALA A 536 25.60 -13.65 8.00
C ALA A 536 26.85 -14.43 8.42
N TYR A 537 26.73 -15.38 9.36
CA TYR A 537 27.82 -16.31 9.70
C TYR A 537 28.21 -17.22 8.54
N VAL A 538 27.25 -17.73 7.76
CA VAL A 538 27.51 -18.50 6.52
C VAL A 538 28.31 -17.66 5.52
N ALA A 539 27.93 -16.40 5.32
CA ALA A 539 28.65 -15.49 4.43
C ALA A 539 30.12 -15.26 4.87
N LEU A 540 30.38 -15.31 6.18
CA LEU A 540 31.72 -15.26 6.76
C LEU A 540 32.40 -16.63 6.90
N ARG A 541 31.76 -17.71 6.44
CA ARG A 541 32.21 -19.11 6.55
C ARG A 541 32.35 -19.62 7.98
N ASP A 542 31.67 -19.01 8.94
CA ASP A 542 31.54 -19.53 10.30
C ASP A 542 30.34 -20.49 10.38
N ASN A 543 30.52 -21.68 9.79
CA ASN A 543 29.46 -22.67 9.71
C ASN A 543 29.02 -23.18 11.09
N GLN A 544 29.93 -23.16 12.09
CA GLN A 544 29.60 -23.63 13.44
C GLN A 544 28.63 -22.68 14.13
N ALA A 545 28.90 -21.38 14.11
CA ALA A 545 27.98 -20.38 14.67
C ALA A 545 26.65 -20.35 13.90
N ALA A 546 26.70 -20.47 12.57
CA ALA A 546 25.50 -20.53 11.74
C ALA A 546 24.57 -21.70 12.09
N VAL A 547 25.12 -22.91 12.29
CA VAL A 547 24.33 -24.09 12.67
C VAL A 547 23.62 -23.88 14.01
N GLN A 548 24.32 -23.34 15.02
CA GLN A 548 23.72 -23.08 16.33
C GLN A 548 22.54 -22.12 16.24
N ASP A 549 22.68 -21.05 15.45
CA ASP A 549 21.64 -20.05 15.27
C ASP A 549 20.46 -20.56 14.45
N TYR A 550 20.69 -21.35 13.40
CA TYR A 550 19.59 -21.99 12.66
C TYR A 550 18.81 -22.97 13.54
N GLU A 551 19.49 -23.76 14.38
CA GLU A 551 18.82 -24.66 15.33
C GLU A 551 18.01 -23.87 16.36
N GLN A 552 18.53 -22.73 16.84
CA GLN A 552 17.80 -21.85 17.75
C GLN A 552 16.58 -21.21 17.07
N ALA A 553 16.73 -20.70 15.85
CA ALA A 553 15.61 -20.18 15.06
C ALA A 553 14.53 -21.25 14.84
N ALA A 554 14.92 -22.47 14.45
CA ALA A 554 13.99 -23.60 14.28
C ALA A 554 13.23 -23.97 15.58
N ARG A 555 13.88 -23.86 16.75
CA ARG A 555 13.22 -24.07 18.04
C ARG A 555 12.19 -22.98 18.32
N LEU A 556 12.52 -21.72 18.02
CA LEU A 556 11.68 -20.55 18.29
C LEU A 556 10.48 -20.44 17.33
N TYR A 557 10.63 -20.76 16.04
CA TYR A 557 9.52 -20.84 15.08
C TYR A 557 8.44 -21.87 15.51
N GLY A 558 8.83 -22.90 16.27
CA GLY A 558 7.88 -23.79 16.93
C GLY A 558 7.03 -24.62 15.96
N GLN A 559 5.79 -24.94 16.33
CA GLN A 559 4.85 -25.66 15.45
C GLN A 559 3.92 -24.72 14.67
N THR A 560 3.89 -23.44 15.04
CA THR A 560 3.03 -22.41 14.44
C THR A 560 3.59 -21.83 13.15
N MET A 561 4.89 -22.02 12.90
CA MET A 561 5.60 -21.58 11.69
C MET A 561 6.38 -22.78 11.09
N PRO A 562 5.66 -23.77 10.51
CA PRO A 562 6.23 -25.04 10.11
C PRO A 562 7.24 -24.90 8.94
N ASP A 563 7.00 -23.97 8.03
CA ASP A 563 7.83 -23.78 6.84
C ASP A 563 9.15 -23.09 7.18
N GLU A 564 9.11 -22.06 8.02
CA GLU A 564 10.28 -21.34 8.53
C GLU A 564 11.15 -22.26 9.39
N ARG A 565 10.50 -23.05 10.26
CA ARG A 565 11.18 -24.09 11.04
C ARG A 565 11.86 -25.10 10.13
N GLN A 566 11.16 -25.61 9.11
CA GLN A 566 11.73 -26.58 8.18
C GLN A 566 12.89 -25.97 7.39
N ARG A 567 12.78 -24.71 6.96
CA ARG A 567 13.83 -23.96 6.27
C ARG A 567 15.08 -23.83 7.14
N ALA A 568 14.93 -23.45 8.40
CA ALA A 568 16.03 -23.33 9.36
C ALA A 568 16.70 -24.71 9.62
N GLN A 569 15.91 -25.78 9.80
CA GLN A 569 16.45 -27.13 9.96
C GLN A 569 17.22 -27.62 8.72
N ASN A 570 16.70 -27.34 7.52
CA ASN A 570 17.36 -27.70 6.27
C ASN A 570 18.67 -26.92 6.09
N ALA A 571 18.69 -25.64 6.46
CA ALA A 571 19.90 -24.82 6.43
C ALA A 571 20.98 -25.36 7.39
N ALA A 572 20.62 -25.70 8.64
CA ALA A 572 21.53 -26.32 9.59
C ALA A 572 22.12 -27.66 9.08
N LYS A 573 21.26 -28.55 8.56
CA LYS A 573 21.68 -29.85 8.02
C LYS A 573 22.65 -29.72 6.84
N ARG A 574 22.43 -28.74 5.95
CA ARG A 574 23.31 -28.48 4.80
C ARG A 574 24.73 -28.14 5.23
N LEU A 575 24.88 -27.38 6.32
CA LEU A 575 26.18 -26.98 6.85
C LEU A 575 26.87 -28.09 7.66
N GLN A 576 26.10 -28.99 8.28
CA GLN A 576 26.63 -30.16 8.98
C GLN A 576 27.11 -31.28 8.04
N GLY A 577 26.66 -31.27 6.78
CA GLY A 577 27.04 -32.25 5.75
C GLY A 577 28.18 -31.82 4.81
N GLN A 578 28.78 -30.65 5.04
CA GLN A 578 29.95 -30.11 4.35
C GLN A 578 31.18 -30.24 5.23
#